data_AF-A0A8H9YR39-F1
#
_entry.id   AF-A0A8H9YR39-F1
#
_cell.length_a   1.000
_cell.length_b   1.000
_cell.length_c   1.000
_cell.angle_alpha   90.00
_cell.angle_beta   90.00
_cell.angle_gamma   90.00
#
_symmetry.space_group_name_H-M   'P 1'
#
loop_
_entity.id
_entity.type
_entity.pdbx_description
1 polymer ?
#
loop_
_entity_poly.entity_id
_entity_poly.type
_entity_poly.pdbx_seq_one_letter_code
_entity_poly.pdbx_strand_id
1 'polypeptide(L)'
;MRIASRVIGGVLAVTLLSQLTACGSIFYPDRRGQIDGKIDPTIAVLDAVGLLFYVIPGLIAFGVDFATGAIYFEPGKTAQVAPEKLHEAIGADGKVDNAKLQSIIQKETGRTLPLDDPRMIQFKGSVQQLASLGLQPAA
;
A
#
# COMPACT_ATOMS: atom_id res chain seq x y z
N MET A 1 23.18 -3.95 43.61
CA MET A 1 21.80 -3.44 43.42
C MET A 1 21.65 -2.44 42.28
N ARG A 2 22.49 -1.40 42.13
CA ARG A 2 22.32 -0.38 41.07
C ARG A 2 22.38 -0.91 39.62
N ILE A 3 23.20 -1.93 39.36
CA ILE A 3 23.33 -2.54 38.01
C ILE A 3 22.06 -3.33 37.66
N ALA A 4 21.55 -4.14 38.58
CA ALA A 4 20.31 -4.89 38.39
C ALA A 4 19.11 -3.95 38.13
N SER A 5 18.98 -2.86 38.87
CA SER A 5 17.94 -1.85 38.64
C SER A 5 18.07 -1.14 37.29
N ARG A 6 19.29 -0.92 36.80
CA ARG A 6 19.53 -0.35 35.45
C ARG A 6 19.24 -1.32 34.33
N VAL A 7 19.55 -2.60 34.50
CA VAL A 7 19.20 -3.66 33.55
C VAL A 7 17.69 -3.85 33.50
N ILE A 8 17.02 -3.92 34.65
CA ILE A 8 15.56 -4.02 34.73
C ILE A 8 14.89 -2.79 34.12
N GLY A 9 15.39 -1.58 34.42
CA GLY A 9 14.90 -0.34 33.81
C GLY A 9 15.11 -0.29 32.30
N GLY A 10 16.25 -0.77 31.81
CA GLY A 10 16.54 -0.88 30.39
C GLY A 10 15.62 -1.88 29.69
N VAL A 11 15.41 -3.06 30.29
CA VAL A 11 14.45 -4.05 29.79
C VAL A 11 13.05 -3.45 29.75
N LEU A 12 12.56 -2.84 30.84
CA LEU A 12 11.25 -2.19 30.88
C LEU A 12 11.09 -1.08 29.83
N ALA A 13 12.11 -0.26 29.62
CA ALA A 13 12.09 0.78 28.60
C ALA A 13 12.02 0.18 27.20
N VAL A 14 12.82 -0.85 26.91
CA VAL A 14 12.77 -1.56 25.63
C VAL A 14 11.40 -2.23 25.44
N THR A 15 10.83 -2.88 26.45
CA THR A 15 9.50 -3.50 26.36
C THR A 15 8.41 -2.45 26.12
N LEU A 16 8.46 -1.31 26.81
CA LEU A 16 7.49 -0.23 26.64
C LEU A 16 7.63 0.45 25.27
N LEU A 17 8.86 0.64 24.79
CA LEU A 17 9.13 1.15 23.45
C LEU A 17 8.74 0.13 22.37
N SER A 18 8.82 -1.17 22.66
CA SER A 18 8.35 -2.22 21.75
C SER A 18 6.82 -2.28 21.65
N GLN A 19 6.09 -1.88 22.71
CA GLN A 19 4.64 -1.71 22.62
C GLN A 19 4.24 -0.57 21.68
N LEU A 20 5.20 0.32 21.32
CA LEU A 20 5.01 1.35 20.30
C LEU A 20 5.34 0.83 18.88
N THR A 21 5.82 -0.39 18.66
CA THR A 21 6.19 -0.87 17.31
C THR A 21 5.00 -1.15 16.39
N ALA A 22 3.75 -1.05 16.89
CA ALA A 22 2.55 -0.92 16.05
C ALA A 22 2.44 0.46 15.35
N CYS A 23 3.51 1.26 15.38
CA CYS A 23 3.53 2.61 14.85
C CYS A 23 3.53 2.68 13.32
N GLY A 24 3.78 1.61 12.55
CA GLY A 24 3.58 1.64 11.09
C GLY A 24 2.16 2.13 10.74
N SER A 25 1.19 1.71 11.55
CA SER A 25 -0.21 2.10 11.44
C SER A 25 -0.56 3.45 12.11
N ILE A 26 0.36 4.05 12.86
CA ILE A 26 0.24 5.40 13.46
C ILE A 26 0.91 6.46 12.58
N PHE A 27 2.09 6.14 12.02
CA PHE A 27 2.82 6.99 11.08
C PHE A 27 2.20 6.99 9.69
N TYR A 28 1.57 5.89 9.28
CA TYR A 28 0.93 5.77 7.97
C TYR A 28 -0.53 5.29 8.11
N PRO A 29 -1.41 6.10 8.71
CA PRO A 29 -2.82 5.73 8.91
C PRO A 29 -3.54 5.50 7.57
N ASP A 30 -3.11 6.17 6.50
CA ASP A 30 -3.69 6.06 5.16
C ASP A 30 -3.50 4.69 4.51
N ARG A 31 -2.65 3.82 5.08
CA ARG A 31 -2.36 2.45 4.58
C ARG A 31 -3.24 1.38 5.24
N ARG A 32 -4.08 1.75 6.22
CA ARG A 32 -4.89 0.80 6.97
C ARG A 32 -5.99 0.16 6.10
N GLY A 33 -6.13 -1.17 6.20
CA GLY A 33 -7.16 -1.93 5.47
C GLY A 33 -6.69 -2.44 4.10
N GLN A 34 -5.43 -2.19 3.73
CA GLN A 34 -4.83 -2.72 2.51
C GLN A 34 -4.16 -4.07 2.80
N ILE A 35 -4.90 -5.16 2.63
CA ILE A 35 -4.39 -6.54 2.84
C ILE A 35 -3.68 -7.13 1.60
N ASP A 36 -3.58 -6.35 0.51
CA ASP A 36 -2.98 -6.78 -0.75
C ASP A 36 -2.31 -5.59 -1.46
N GLY A 37 -1.06 -5.77 -1.88
CA GLY A 37 -0.23 -4.72 -2.46
C GLY A 37 1.26 -5.07 -2.49
N LYS A 38 2.05 -4.17 -3.08
CA LYS A 38 3.51 -4.28 -3.10
C LYS A 38 4.06 -3.86 -1.73
N ILE A 39 5.00 -4.64 -1.20
CA ILE A 39 5.63 -4.39 0.10
C ILE A 39 6.49 -3.11 0.01
N ASP A 40 6.33 -2.20 0.98
CA ASP A 40 7.21 -1.05 1.17
C ASP A 40 8.52 -1.53 1.81
N PRO A 41 9.65 -1.48 1.08
CA PRO A 41 10.93 -1.99 1.58
C PRO A 41 11.42 -1.23 2.81
N THR A 42 10.99 0.02 3.02
CA THR A 42 11.38 0.83 4.17
C THR A 42 10.82 0.26 5.46
N ILE A 43 9.52 -0.06 5.46
CA ILE A 43 8.81 -0.64 6.61
C ILE A 43 9.32 -2.05 6.87
N ALA A 44 9.44 -2.86 5.80
CA ALA A 44 9.93 -4.23 5.92
C ALA A 44 11.36 -4.32 6.49
N VAL A 45 12.25 -3.38 6.13
CA VAL A 45 13.60 -3.31 6.70
C VAL A 45 13.56 -2.91 8.18
N LEU A 46 12.70 -1.96 8.55
CA LEU A 46 12.55 -1.53 9.94
C LEU A 46 12.09 -2.69 10.84
N ASP A 47 11.10 -3.46 10.40
CA ASP A 47 10.65 -4.66 11.12
C ASP A 47 11.71 -5.76 11.15
N ALA A 48 12.44 -5.97 10.05
CA ALA A 48 13.53 -6.96 9.98
C ALA A 48 14.68 -6.62 10.93
N VAL A 49 14.99 -5.33 11.12
CA VAL A 49 15.94 -4.87 12.14
C VAL A 49 15.40 -5.17 13.54
N GLY A 50 14.11 -4.92 13.78
CA GLY A 50 13.44 -5.28 15.04
C GLY A 50 13.54 -6.78 15.33
N LEU A 51 13.31 -7.62 14.33
CA LEU A 51 13.42 -9.07 14.42
C LEU A 51 14.84 -9.57 14.67
N LEU A 52 15.86 -8.89 14.14
CA LEU A 52 17.27 -9.21 14.34
C LEU A 52 17.73 -8.99 15.78
N PHE A 53 17.29 -7.91 16.43
CA PHE A 53 17.71 -7.57 17.81
C PHE A 53 16.78 -8.15 18.89
N TYR A 54 15.49 -8.34 18.59
CA TYR A 54 14.49 -8.87 19.52
C TYR A 54 13.45 -9.72 18.77
N VAL A 55 13.67 -11.04 18.74
CA VAL A 55 12.86 -11.98 17.94
C VAL A 55 11.35 -11.89 18.24
N ILE A 56 10.95 -11.97 19.51
CA ILE A 56 9.52 -11.95 19.87
C ILE A 56 8.86 -10.61 19.51
N PRO A 57 9.39 -9.44 19.95
CA PRO A 57 8.84 -8.14 19.54
C PRO A 57 8.85 -7.89 18.03
N GLY A 58 9.92 -8.27 17.32
CA GLY A 58 10.03 -8.08 15.87
C GLY A 58 9.02 -8.91 15.09
N LEU A 59 8.75 -10.15 15.53
CA LEU A 59 7.68 -10.98 14.93
C LEU A 59 6.29 -10.37 15.13
N ILE A 60 6.04 -9.78 16.30
CA ILE A 60 4.77 -9.09 16.59
C ILE A 60 4.63 -7.86 15.69
N ALA A 61 5.67 -7.04 15.55
CA ALA A 61 5.67 -5.85 14.69
C ALA A 61 5.36 -6.22 13.23
N PHE A 62 6.09 -7.21 12.70
CA PHE A 62 5.87 -7.74 11.36
C PHE A 62 4.44 -8.24 11.17
N GLY A 63 3.91 -9.03 12.12
CA GLY A 63 2.54 -9.52 12.05
C GLY A 63 1.48 -8.42 12.09
N VAL A 64 1.67 -7.39 12.91
CA VAL A 64 0.75 -6.24 13.00
C VAL A 64 0.81 -5.41 11.72
N ASP A 65 1.98 -5.10 11.19
CA ASP A 65 2.11 -4.28 9.98
C ASP A 65 1.59 -5.02 8.73
N PHE A 66 1.69 -6.35 8.68
CA PHE A 66 0.99 -7.19 7.70
C PHE A 66 -0.53 -7.18 7.88
N ALA A 67 -1.02 -7.41 9.10
CA ALA A 67 -2.46 -7.51 9.38
C ALA A 67 -3.19 -6.17 9.17
N THR A 68 -2.51 -5.06 9.44
CA THR A 68 -3.09 -3.72 9.33
C THR A 68 -2.89 -3.12 7.94
N GLY A 69 -1.93 -3.63 7.16
CA GLY A 69 -1.61 -3.16 5.82
C GLY A 69 -0.51 -2.10 5.76
N ALA A 70 0.08 -1.73 6.89
CA ALA A 70 1.15 -0.74 6.98
C ALA A 70 2.43 -1.16 6.24
N ILE A 71 2.65 -2.47 6.09
CA ILE A 71 3.80 -2.99 5.34
C ILE A 71 3.68 -2.79 3.82
N TYR A 72 2.50 -2.48 3.30
CA TYR A 72 2.30 -2.22 1.88
C TYR A 72 2.45 -0.74 1.57
N PHE A 73 2.71 -0.40 0.31
CA PHE A 73 2.74 0.99 -0.16
C PHE A 73 1.37 1.69 0.00
N GLU A 74 1.42 3.03 0.16
CA GLU A 74 0.24 3.92 0.15
C GLU A 74 -0.76 3.64 -0.98
N PRO A 75 -2.07 3.79 -0.72
CA PRO A 75 -3.09 3.79 -1.76
C PRO A 75 -2.75 4.78 -2.88
N GLY A 76 -2.86 4.35 -4.13
CA GLY A 76 -2.53 5.18 -5.31
C GLY A 76 -1.09 5.06 -5.83
N LYS A 77 -0.18 4.39 -5.11
CA LYS A 77 1.18 4.08 -5.60
C LYS A 77 1.36 2.67 -6.16
N THR A 78 0.35 1.81 -6.08
CA THR A 78 0.53 0.35 -6.24
C THR A 78 -0.04 -0.26 -7.51
N ALA A 79 -0.84 0.47 -8.29
CA ALA A 79 -1.35 -0.03 -9.57
C ALA A 79 -1.45 1.11 -10.58
N GLN A 80 -0.28 1.58 -11.02
CA GLN A 80 -0.19 2.52 -12.14
C GLN A 80 0.25 1.75 -13.36
N VAL A 81 -0.64 1.64 -14.33
CA VAL A 81 -0.28 1.20 -15.67
C VAL A 81 0.32 2.39 -16.39
N ALA A 82 1.44 2.20 -17.07
CA ALA A 82 2.09 3.26 -17.84
C ALA A 82 1.09 3.88 -18.86
N PRO A 83 0.98 5.22 -18.96
CA PRO A 83 0.01 5.88 -19.85
C PRO A 83 0.12 5.41 -21.30
N GLU A 84 1.33 5.10 -21.77
CA GLU A 84 1.60 4.63 -23.13
C GLU A 84 0.95 3.28 -23.41
N LYS A 85 0.84 2.41 -22.39
CA LYS A 85 0.17 1.12 -22.50
C LYS A 85 -1.34 1.26 -22.52
N LEU A 86 -1.88 2.23 -21.80
CA LEU A 86 -3.31 2.52 -21.78
C LEU A 86 -3.81 3.09 -23.13
N HIS A 87 -2.95 3.79 -23.87
CA HIS A 87 -3.29 4.24 -25.23
C HIS A 87 -3.63 3.08 -26.18
N GLU A 88 -3.07 1.87 -25.97
CA GLU A 88 -3.40 0.68 -26.77
C GLU A 88 -4.88 0.24 -26.59
N ALA A 89 -5.53 0.64 -25.49
CA ALA A 89 -6.95 0.40 -25.26
C ALA A 89 -7.86 1.44 -25.93
N ILE A 90 -7.32 2.51 -26.50
CA ILE A 90 -8.13 3.54 -27.19
C ILE A 90 -8.31 3.10 -28.65
N GLY A 91 -9.55 2.83 -29.05
CA GLY A 91 -9.93 2.52 -30.42
C GLY A 91 -9.69 3.70 -31.35
N ALA A 92 -9.65 3.43 -32.66
CA ALA A 92 -9.48 4.45 -33.69
C ALA A 92 -10.61 5.51 -33.71
N ASP A 93 -11.76 5.21 -33.09
CA ASP A 93 -12.88 6.12 -32.89
C ASP A 93 -12.77 6.96 -31.61
N GLY A 94 -11.64 6.87 -30.90
CA GLY A 94 -11.40 7.57 -29.64
C GLY A 94 -12.14 6.97 -28.45
N LYS A 95 -12.79 5.81 -28.60
CA LYS A 95 -13.47 5.12 -27.48
C LYS A 95 -12.54 4.13 -26.80
N VAL A 96 -12.71 3.99 -25.50
CA VAL A 96 -12.00 2.98 -24.71
C VAL A 96 -12.61 1.61 -24.97
N ASP A 97 -11.79 0.68 -25.44
CA ASP A 97 -12.10 -0.75 -25.56
C ASP A 97 -11.92 -1.40 -24.18
N ASN A 98 -13.04 -1.67 -23.50
CA ASN A 98 -13.04 -2.25 -22.16
C ASN A 98 -12.39 -3.65 -22.12
N ALA A 99 -12.49 -4.45 -23.18
CA ALA A 99 -11.90 -5.78 -23.21
C ALA A 99 -10.37 -5.69 -23.29
N LYS A 100 -9.84 -4.79 -24.13
CA LYS A 100 -8.40 -4.50 -24.17
C LYS A 100 -7.91 -3.87 -22.87
N LEU A 101 -8.63 -2.90 -22.34
CA LEU A 101 -8.26 -2.25 -21.09
C LEU A 101 -8.18 -3.26 -19.94
N GLN A 102 -9.14 -4.17 -19.83
CA GLN A 102 -9.14 -5.25 -18.86
C GLN A 102 -7.91 -6.14 -19.01
N SER A 103 -7.56 -6.52 -20.25
CA SER A 103 -6.37 -7.34 -20.52
C SER A 103 -5.07 -6.64 -20.13
N ILE A 104 -4.96 -5.33 -20.36
CA ILE A 104 -3.78 -4.53 -20.00
C ILE A 104 -3.68 -4.43 -18.48
N ILE A 105 -4.77 -4.10 -17.79
CA ILE A 105 -4.78 -4.02 -16.32
C ILE A 105 -4.42 -5.38 -15.71
N GLN A 106 -4.99 -6.46 -16.21
CA GLN A 106 -4.67 -7.81 -15.73
C GLN A 106 -3.19 -8.15 -15.94
N LYS A 107 -2.63 -7.81 -17.10
CA LYS A 107 -1.23 -8.09 -17.42
C LYS A 107 -0.25 -7.28 -16.58
N GLU A 108 -0.52 -5.99 -16.39
CA GLU A 108 0.40 -5.04 -15.76
C GLU A 108 0.26 -5.00 -14.23
N THR A 109 -0.93 -5.31 -13.71
CA THR A 109 -1.21 -5.23 -12.26
C THR A 109 -1.57 -6.58 -11.63
N GLY A 110 -1.83 -7.62 -12.42
CA GLY A 110 -2.31 -8.92 -11.93
C GLY A 110 -3.76 -8.91 -11.42
N ARG A 111 -4.45 -7.76 -11.47
CA ARG A 111 -5.83 -7.61 -10.99
C ARG A 111 -6.83 -7.85 -12.13
N THR A 112 -7.83 -8.69 -11.88
CA THR A 112 -8.97 -8.86 -12.77
C THR A 112 -10.07 -7.87 -12.36
N LEU A 113 -10.35 -6.88 -13.21
CA LEU A 113 -11.46 -5.95 -13.04
C LEU A 113 -12.55 -6.29 -14.08
N PRO A 114 -13.81 -6.51 -13.68
CA PRO A 114 -14.89 -6.80 -14.62
C PRO A 114 -15.33 -5.51 -15.30
N LEU A 115 -14.65 -5.16 -16.39
CA LEU A 115 -14.96 -3.94 -17.15
C LEU A 115 -16.16 -4.09 -18.11
N ASP A 116 -16.83 -5.21 -18.04
CA ASP A 116 -18.03 -5.60 -18.78
C ASP A 116 -19.27 -5.68 -17.88
N ASP A 117 -19.14 -5.44 -16.57
CA ASP A 117 -20.27 -5.47 -15.64
C ASP A 117 -21.26 -4.32 -15.96
N PRO A 118 -22.55 -4.61 -16.15
CA PRO A 118 -23.57 -3.59 -16.41
C PRO A 118 -23.75 -2.57 -15.28
N ARG A 119 -23.22 -2.86 -14.08
CA ARG A 119 -23.22 -1.95 -12.92
C ARG A 119 -22.02 -1.01 -12.93
N MET A 120 -21.11 -1.11 -13.89
CA MET A 120 -19.97 -0.20 -14.00
C MET A 120 -20.47 1.24 -14.21
N ILE A 121 -20.02 2.14 -13.33
CA ILE A 121 -20.23 3.57 -13.49
C ILE A 121 -19.00 4.15 -14.19
N GLN A 122 -19.17 4.58 -15.44
CA GLN A 122 -18.12 5.26 -16.18
C GLN A 122 -18.28 6.77 -16.06
N PHE A 123 -17.33 7.43 -15.41
CA PHE A 123 -17.26 8.89 -15.37
C PHE A 123 -16.44 9.40 -16.55
N LYS A 124 -17.08 10.17 -17.44
CA LYS A 124 -16.40 10.92 -18.49
C LYS A 124 -16.38 12.38 -18.08
N GLY A 125 -15.20 12.95 -17.92
CA GLY A 125 -15.04 14.33 -17.45
C GLY A 125 -13.94 15.07 -18.21
N SER A 126 -14.07 16.39 -18.24
CA SER A 126 -12.97 17.27 -18.61
C SER A 126 -11.82 17.18 -17.59
N VAL A 127 -10.62 17.59 -18.00
CA VAL A 127 -9.44 17.64 -17.11
C VAL A 127 -9.73 18.41 -15.82
N GLN A 128 -10.55 19.47 -15.90
CA GLN A 128 -10.98 20.28 -14.77
C GLN A 128 -11.91 19.52 -13.80
N GLN A 129 -12.77 18.64 -14.32
CA GLN A 129 -13.61 17.78 -13.48
C GLN A 129 -12.81 16.67 -12.80
N LEU A 130 -11.83 16.06 -13.49
CA LEU A 130 -10.91 15.13 -12.84
C LEU A 130 -10.12 15.83 -11.72
N ALA A 131 -9.63 17.05 -11.96
CA ALA A 131 -8.94 17.84 -10.94
C ALA A 131 -9.84 18.16 -9.73
N SER A 132 -11.13 18.42 -9.94
CA SER A 132 -12.09 18.64 -8.84
C SER A 132 -12.31 17.39 -7.96
N LEU A 133 -12.02 16.21 -8.49
CA LEU A 133 -12.04 14.93 -7.77
C LEU A 133 -10.67 14.57 -7.18
N GLY A 134 -9.69 15.48 -7.24
CA GLY A 134 -8.32 15.23 -6.78
C GLY A 134 -7.51 14.29 -7.69
N LEU A 135 -8.02 13.94 -8.86
CA LEU A 135 -7.34 13.11 -9.84
C LEU A 135 -6.50 13.99 -10.76
N GLN A 136 -5.17 13.93 -10.62
CA GLN A 136 -4.27 14.57 -11.57
C GLN A 136 -4.10 13.66 -12.80
N PRO A 137 -4.34 14.17 -14.02
CA PRO A 137 -4.02 13.40 -15.22
C PRO A 137 -2.51 13.20 -15.29
N ALA A 138 -2.07 11.95 -15.14
CA ALA A 138 -0.74 11.55 -15.58
C ALA A 138 -0.85 11.33 -17.09
N ALA A 139 -0.43 12.35 -17.85
CA ALA A 139 -0.30 12.25 -19.30
C ALA A 139 0.84 11.30 -19.66
#